data_AF-A0A9E3A1B3-F1
#
_entry.id   AF-A0A9E3A1B3-F1
#
_cell.length_a   1.000
_cell.length_b   1.000
_cell.length_c   1.000
_cell.angle_alpha   90.00
_cell.angle_beta   90.00
_cell.angle_gamma   90.00
#
_symmetry.space_group_name_H-M   'P 1'
#
loop_
_entity.id
_entity.type
_entity.pdbx_description
1 polymer ?
#
loop_
_entity_poly.entity_id
_entity_poly.type
_entity_poly.pdbx_seq_one_letter_code
_entity_poly.pdbx_strand_id
1 'polypeptide(L)' 'YRPRMVAFLGMGAYRHAFEAPAAPLGEQPERFEGARVWVLPSPSGLNANYQMSALVDELKKLKRATQA' A
#
# COMPACT_ATOMS: atom_id res chain seq x y z
N TYR A 1 3.90 -0.07 19.27
CA TYR A 1 4.57 -0.83 18.20
C TYR A 1 5.38 0.16 17.35
N ARG A 2 6.56 -0.20 16.81
CA ARG A 2 7.42 0.69 16.00
C ARG A 2 7.84 0.00 14.68
N PRO A 3 6.91 -0.13 13.71
CA PRO A 3 7.23 -0.75 12.44
C PRO A 3 8.15 0.14 11.62
N ARG A 4 8.98 -0.47 10.76
CA ARG A 4 9.72 0.28 9.74
C ARG A 4 8.82 0.69 8.58
N MET A 5 7.72 -0.05 8.36
CA MET A 5 6.81 0.16 7.25
C MET A 5 5.37 -0.21 7.61
N VAL A 6 4.42 0.57 7.11
CA VAL A 6 2.97 0.35 7.22
C VAL A 6 2.40 0.21 5.81
N ALA A 7 1.67 -0.87 5.55
CA ALA A 7 1.01 -1.12 4.28
C ALA A 7 -0.50 -0.98 4.41
N PHE A 8 -1.10 -0.06 3.65
CA PHE A 8 -2.55 0.11 3.54
C PHE A 8 -3.08 -0.82 2.44
N LEU A 9 -3.97 -1.74 2.81
CA LEU A 9 -4.63 -2.66 1.88
C LEU A 9 -5.92 -2.02 1.36
N GLY A 10 -5.82 -1.35 0.22
CA GLY A 10 -6.88 -0.55 -0.39
C GLY A 10 -6.57 0.94 -0.36
N MET A 11 -6.70 1.58 -1.51
CA MET A 11 -6.35 3.00 -1.69
C MET A 11 -7.23 3.93 -0.85
N GLY A 12 -8.52 3.63 -0.70
CA GLY A 12 -9.48 4.53 -0.03
C GLY A 12 -9.09 4.88 1.41
N ALA A 13 -8.59 3.91 2.18
CA ALA A 13 -8.17 4.13 3.56
C ALA A 13 -7.01 5.15 3.63
N TYR A 14 -5.99 4.97 2.79
CA TYR A 14 -4.87 5.91 2.71
C TYR A 14 -5.31 7.29 2.22
N ARG A 15 -6.01 7.34 1.07
CA ARG A 15 -6.42 8.60 0.43
C ARG A 15 -7.28 9.46 1.34
N HIS A 16 -8.13 8.84 2.17
CA HIS A 16 -8.94 9.55 3.14
C HIS A 16 -8.11 10.02 4.35
N ALA A 17 -7.32 9.13 4.95
CA ALA A 17 -6.54 9.46 6.15
C ALA A 17 -5.45 10.51 5.93
N PHE A 18 -4.92 10.62 4.71
CA PHE A 18 -3.83 11.53 4.33
C PHE A 18 -4.26 12.64 3.38
N GLU A 19 -5.57 12.82 3.14
CA GLU A 19 -6.11 13.85 2.23
C GLU A 19 -5.47 13.86 0.83
N ALA A 20 -5.13 12.66 0.33
CA ALA A 20 -4.34 12.45 -0.88
C ALA A 20 -5.16 11.74 -1.98
N PRO A 21 -6.17 12.40 -2.59
CA PRO A 21 -7.18 11.74 -3.44
C PRO A 21 -6.60 11.05 -4.70
N ALA A 22 -5.44 11.49 -5.17
CA ALA A 22 -4.75 10.95 -6.35
C ALA A 22 -3.58 10.02 -6.01
N ALA A 23 -3.41 9.64 -4.73
CA ALA A 23 -2.27 8.81 -4.31
C ALA A 23 -2.19 7.50 -5.11
N PRO A 24 -1.05 7.20 -5.75
CA PRO A 24 -0.88 5.98 -6.54
C PRO A 24 -0.67 4.77 -5.64
N LEU A 25 -0.69 3.57 -6.23
CA LEU A 25 -0.18 2.36 -5.56
C LEU A 25 1.34 2.46 -5.40
N GLY A 26 1.89 1.77 -4.40
CA GLY A 26 3.32 1.73 -4.12
C GLY A 26 3.73 2.52 -2.89
N GLU A 27 5.04 2.76 -2.74
CA GLU A 27 5.58 3.61 -1.68
C GLU A 27 5.10 5.05 -1.83
N GLN A 28 4.69 5.63 -0.71
CA GLN A 28 4.30 7.03 -0.64
C GLN A 28 5.45 7.88 -0.08
N PRO A 29 5.56 9.15 -0.51
CA PRO A 29 6.55 10.06 0.03
C PRO A 29 6.32 10.37 1.51
N GLU A 30 5.08 10.32 1.98
CA GLU A 30 4.72 10.53 3.37
C GLU A 30 5.19 9.40 4.28
N ARG A 31 5.42 9.76 5.54
CA ARG A 31 5.71 8.81 6.63
C ARG A 31 4.57 8.80 7.63
N PHE A 32 4.26 7.64 8.20
CA PHE A 32 3.30 7.50 9.27
C PHE A 32 4.04 7.22 10.57
N GLU A 33 4.12 8.20 11.46
CA GLU A 33 4.90 8.13 12.71
C GLU A 33 6.36 7.66 12.49
N GLY A 34 6.99 8.12 11.39
CA GLY A 34 8.34 7.73 11.00
C GLY A 34 8.45 6.42 10.21
N ALA A 35 7.39 5.62 10.13
CA ALA A 35 7.35 4.44 9.27
C ALA A 35 7.14 4.81 7.80
N ARG A 36 7.79 4.07 6.89
CA ARG A 36 7.53 4.16 5.45
C ARG A 36 6.09 3.73 5.17
N VAL A 37 5.39 4.42 4.27
CA VAL A 37 4.02 4.06 3.91
C VAL A 37 3.99 3.41 2.54
N TRP A 38 3.23 2.32 2.42
CA TRP A 38 2.97 1.65 1.17
C TRP A 38 1.47 1.49 0.95
N VAL A 39 0.99 1.77 -0.27
CA VAL A 39 -0.42 1.59 -0.64
C VAL A 39 -0.53 0.42 -1.59
N LEU A 40 -1.36 -0.55 -1.23
CA LEU A 40 -1.63 -1.74 -2.00
C LEU A 40 -3.10 -1.76 -2.47
N PRO A 41 -3.43 -2.53 -3.52
CA PRO A 41 -4.81 -2.78 -3.88
C PRO A 41 -5.54 -3.52 -2.74
N SER A 42 -6.87 -3.42 -2.71
CA SER A 42 -7.66 -4.24 -1.78
C SER A 42 -7.57 -5.71 -2.19
N PRO A 43 -7.22 -6.63 -1.27
CA PRO A 43 -7.13 -8.07 -1.55
C PRO A 43 -8.51 -8.76 -1.55
N SER A 44 -9.59 -8.03 -1.27
CA SER A 44 -10.94 -8.60 -1.26
C SER A 44 -11.31 -9.12 -2.64
N GLY A 45 -11.90 -10.33 -2.70
CA GLY A 45 -12.41 -10.92 -3.95
C GLY A 45 -13.55 -10.13 -4.60
N LEU A 46 -14.15 -9.18 -3.87
CA LEU A 46 -15.12 -8.22 -4.43
C LEU A 46 -14.45 -7.17 -5.34
N ASN A 47 -13.13 -7.01 -5.25
CA ASN A 47 -12.35 -6.11 -6.09
C ASN A 47 -12.06 -6.77 -7.45
N ALA A 48 -13.09 -6.90 -8.30
CA ALA A 48 -12.97 -7.50 -9.63
C ALA A 48 -12.02 -6.75 -10.59
N ASN A 49 -11.69 -5.49 -10.25
CA ASN A 49 -10.85 -4.62 -11.07
C ASN A 49 -9.35 -4.88 -10.90
N TYR A 50 -8.93 -5.71 -9.94
CA TYR A 50 -7.53 -6.00 -9.69
C TYR A 50 -7.28 -7.51 -9.69
N GLN A 51 -6.63 -8.00 -10.75
CA GLN A 51 -6.37 -9.43 -10.92
C GLN A 51 -5.38 -9.94 -9.87
N MET A 52 -5.52 -11.21 -9.50
CA MET A 52 -4.68 -11.85 -8.48
C MET A 52 -3.19 -11.78 -8.82
N SER A 53 -2.82 -11.97 -10.09
CA SER A 53 -1.43 -11.87 -10.55
C SER A 53 -0.84 -10.49 -10.29
N ALA A 54 -1.58 -9.43 -10.58
CA ALA A 54 -1.16 -8.06 -10.32
C ALA A 54 -1.00 -7.80 -8.82
N LEU A 55 -1.89 -8.33 -7.97
CA LEU A 55 -1.78 -8.19 -6.51
C LEU A 55 -0.49 -8.83 -5.99
N VAL A 56 -0.19 -10.03 -6.49
CA VAL A 56 1.05 -10.75 -6.17
C VAL A 56 2.28 -9.93 -6.57
N ASP A 57 2.25 -9.25 -7.72
CA ASP A 57 3.37 -8.42 -8.16
C ASP A 57 3.58 -7.18 -7.28
N GLU A 58 2.51 -6.53 -6.81
CA GLU A 58 2.62 -5.45 -5.83
C GLU A 58 3.15 -5.92 -4.47
N LEU A 59 2.70 -7.09 -4.00
CA LEU A 59 3.22 -7.70 -2.77
C LEU A 59 4.70 -8.07 -2.89
N LYS A 60 5.15 -8.54 -4.06
CA LYS A 60 6.58 -8.79 -4.32
C LYS A 60 7.40 -7.49 -4.27
N LYS A 61 6.88 -6.38 -4.78
CA LYS A 61 7.54 -5.06 -4.69
C LYS A 61 7.69 -4.64 -3.22
N LEU A 62 6.61 -4.75 -2.43
CA LEU A 62 6.65 -4.49 -0.99
C LEU A 62 7.69 -5.37 -0.29
N LYS A 63 7.68 -6.68 -0.55
CA LYS A 63 8.65 -7.62 0.05
C LYS A 63 10.09 -7.18 -0.21
N ARG A 64 10.43 -6.87 -1.47
CA ARG A 64 11.77 -6.36 -1.80
C ARG A 64 12.10 -5.08 -1.05
N ALA A 65 11.16 -4.14 -0.95
CA ALA A 65 11.35 -2.87 -0.24
C ALA A 65 11.58 -3.03 1.27
N THR A 66 11.09 -4.12 1.88
CA THR A 66 11.35 -4.44 3.30
C THR A 66 12.70 -5.10 3.56
N GLN A 67 13.34 -5.62 2.50
CA GLN A 67 14.64 -6.31 2.58
C GLN A 67 15.82 -5.40 2.22
N ALA A 68 15.55 -4.21 1.68
CA ALA A 68 16.51 -3.12 1.47
C ALA A 68 16.61 -2.25 2.72
#